data_AF-A0A8R1DV93-F1
#
_entry.id   AF-A0A8R1DV93-F1
#
_cell.length_a   1.000
_cell.length_b   1.000
_cell.length_c   1.000
_cell.angle_alpha   90.00
_cell.angle_beta   90.00
_cell.angle_gamma   90.00
#
_symmetry.space_group_name_H-M   'P 1'
#
loop_
_entity.id
_entity.type
_entity.pdbx_description
1 polymer ?
#
loop_
_entity_poly.entity_id
_entity_poly.type
_entity_poly.pdbx_seq_one_letter_code
_entity_poly.pdbx_strand_id
1 'polypeptide(L)'
;MNVLKRFIDETFEMMTGLGEMKVAEAIFLTAVHDATETMDNSVKSSKMIHEVISLAYQGQNIIKMCSHLPRTCNAEKHARELNIVAHKIDNIVFSIHSESSTEMTRSI
;
A
#
# COMPACT_ATOMS: atom_id res chain seq x y z
N MET A 1 24.37 -20.51 9.09
CA MET A 1 22.92 -20.34 9.35
C MET A 1 22.29 -21.73 9.35
N ASN A 2 21.51 -22.07 10.38
CA ASN A 2 21.08 -23.46 10.64
C ASN A 2 19.83 -23.81 9.80
N VAL A 3 19.88 -24.87 9.00
CA VAL A 3 18.81 -25.26 8.04
C VAL A 3 17.45 -25.43 8.72
N LEU A 4 17.45 -25.98 9.94
CA LEU A 4 16.25 -26.17 10.75
C LEU A 4 15.57 -24.86 11.14
N LYS A 5 16.37 -23.80 11.38
CA LYS A 5 15.83 -22.48 11.73
C LYS A 5 15.12 -21.85 10.53
N ARG A 6 15.73 -21.95 9.34
CA ARG A 6 15.13 -21.45 8.10
C ARG A 6 13.80 -22.15 7.78
N PHE A 7 13.75 -23.48 7.94
CA PHE A 7 12.53 -24.25 7.74
C PHE A 7 11.41 -23.85 8.73
N ILE A 8 11.73 -23.64 10.00
CA ILE A 8 10.77 -23.20 11.01
C ILE A 8 10.23 -21.80 10.66
N ASP A 9 11.10 -20.87 10.29
CA ASP A 9 10.73 -19.50 9.95
C ASP A 9 9.85 -19.45 8.68
N GLU A 10 10.24 -20.17 7.62
CA GLU A 10 9.46 -20.27 6.37
C GLU A 10 8.09 -20.93 6.59
N THR A 11 8.04 -22.02 7.36
CA THR A 11 6.77 -22.72 7.69
C THR A 11 5.86 -21.85 8.56
N PHE A 12 6.44 -21.08 9.48
CA PHE A 12 5.69 -20.16 10.33
C PHE A 12 5.10 -19.00 9.52
N GLU A 13 5.86 -18.38 8.61
CA GLU A 13 5.36 -17.31 7.74
C GLU A 13 4.20 -17.76 6.88
N MET A 14 4.31 -18.97 6.31
CA MET A 14 3.28 -19.57 5.46
C MET A 14 2.02 -19.99 6.23
N MET A 15 2.15 -20.41 7.51
CA MET A 15 0.98 -20.76 8.35
C MET A 15 0.25 -19.55 8.94
N THR A 16 0.91 -18.38 9.01
CA THR A 16 0.38 -17.20 9.70
C THR A 16 -0.09 -16.10 8.76
N GLY A 17 0.14 -16.24 7.45
CA GLY A 17 -0.17 -15.18 6.48
C GLY A 17 0.81 -14.00 6.52
N LEU A 18 1.93 -14.13 7.24
CA LEU A 18 2.90 -13.04 7.42
C LEU A 18 3.66 -12.75 6.13
N GLY A 19 3.87 -13.74 5.27
CA GLY A 19 4.48 -13.55 3.95
C GLY A 19 3.64 -12.64 3.08
N GLU A 20 2.34 -12.91 3.00
CA GLU A 20 1.33 -12.13 2.27
C GLU A 20 1.25 -10.70 2.80
N MET A 21 1.33 -10.53 4.12
CA MET A 21 1.33 -9.21 4.74
C MET A 21 2.57 -8.39 4.36
N LYS A 22 3.77 -9.00 4.35
CA LYS A 22 5.00 -8.31 3.90
C LYS A 22 4.91 -7.87 2.45
N VAL A 23 4.35 -8.72 1.58
CA VAL A 23 4.14 -8.38 0.17
C VAL A 23 3.15 -7.23 0.05
N ALA A 24 2.02 -7.27 0.77
CA ALA A 24 1.04 -6.20 0.78
C ALA A 24 1.61 -4.87 1.32
N GLU A 25 2.48 -4.93 2.34
CA GLU A 25 3.19 -3.76 2.87
C GLU A 25 4.10 -3.13 1.83
N ALA A 26 4.89 -3.93 1.10
CA ALA A 26 5.75 -3.42 0.04
C ALA A 26 4.95 -2.76 -1.10
N ILE A 27 3.83 -3.37 -1.52
CA ILE A 27 2.93 -2.80 -2.54
C ILE A 27 2.36 -1.46 -2.05
N PHE A 28 1.85 -1.42 -0.82
CA PHE A 28 1.29 -0.20 -0.25
C PHE A 28 2.32 0.94 -0.15
N LEU A 29 3.54 0.67 0.32
CA LEU A 29 4.59 1.68 0.42
C LEU A 29 4.98 2.22 -0.96
N THR A 30 5.00 1.36 -1.98
CA THR A 30 5.25 1.76 -3.37
C THR A 30 4.14 2.69 -3.87
N ALA A 31 2.86 2.33 -3.68
CA ALA A 31 1.73 3.16 -4.08
C ALA A 31 1.74 4.56 -3.41
N VAL A 32 2.09 4.63 -2.12
CA VAL A 32 2.22 5.91 -1.39
C VAL A 32 3.37 6.75 -1.96
N HIS A 33 4.50 6.12 -2.27
CA HIS A 33 5.66 6.80 -2.84
C HIS A 33 5.31 7.39 -4.22
N ASP A 34 4.76 6.57 -5.11
CA ASP A 34 4.34 6.99 -6.45
C ASP A 34 3.30 8.12 -6.39
N ALA A 35 2.35 8.04 -5.45
CA ALA A 35 1.38 9.11 -5.25
C ALA A 35 2.03 10.42 -4.80
N THR A 36 3.03 10.35 -3.93
CA THR A 36 3.76 11.52 -3.46
C THR A 36 4.54 12.18 -4.61
N GLU A 37 5.27 11.40 -5.40
CA GLU A 37 6.01 11.92 -6.57
C GLU A 37 5.07 12.50 -7.62
N THR A 38 3.96 11.83 -7.91
CA THR A 38 2.97 12.34 -8.85
C THR A 38 2.35 13.63 -8.33
N MET A 39 2.17 13.78 -7.01
CA MET A 39 1.59 14.97 -6.38
C MET A 39 2.49 16.18 -6.38
N ASP A 40 3.79 15.99 -6.17
CA ASP A 40 4.78 17.08 -6.19
C ASP A 40 4.89 17.75 -7.58
N ASN A 41 4.67 16.97 -8.65
CA ASN A 41 4.83 17.41 -10.03
C ASN A 41 3.60 18.08 -10.68
N SER A 42 2.54 18.38 -9.93
CA SER A 42 1.25 18.78 -10.52
C SER A 42 0.54 19.89 -9.74
N VAL A 43 -0.16 20.78 -10.46
CA VAL A 43 -0.99 21.85 -9.88
C VAL A 43 -2.28 21.22 -9.33
N LYS A 44 -2.21 20.60 -8.16
CA LYS A 44 -3.28 19.71 -7.67
C LYS A 44 -4.31 20.35 -6.76
N SER A 45 -5.52 19.80 -6.86
CA SER A 45 -6.60 20.01 -5.91
C SER A 45 -6.20 19.50 -4.52
N SER A 46 -6.22 20.38 -3.52
CA SER A 46 -5.92 20.05 -2.11
C SER A 46 -6.71 18.84 -1.59
N LYS A 47 -7.89 18.59 -2.16
CA LYS A 47 -8.76 17.45 -1.85
C LYS A 47 -8.08 16.10 -2.12
N MET A 48 -7.42 15.92 -3.26
CA MET A 48 -6.78 14.64 -3.62
C MET A 48 -5.59 14.34 -2.71
N ILE A 49 -4.81 15.36 -2.36
CA ILE A 49 -3.69 15.25 -1.42
C ILE A 49 -4.20 14.81 -0.05
N HIS A 50 -5.27 15.44 0.45
CA HIS A 50 -5.89 15.03 1.71
C HIS A 50 -6.41 13.59 1.69
N GLU A 51 -6.96 13.14 0.56
CA GLU A 51 -7.45 11.78 0.40
C GLU A 51 -6.32 10.74 0.44
N VAL A 52 -5.22 10.97 -0.28
CA VAL A 52 -4.04 10.09 -0.24
C VAL A 52 -3.42 10.05 1.15
N ILE A 53 -3.31 11.20 1.85
CA ILE A 53 -2.81 11.23 3.23
C ILE A 53 -3.71 10.41 4.15
N SER A 54 -5.04 10.53 4.02
CA SER A 54 -6.00 9.76 4.81
C SER A 54 -5.84 8.24 4.59
N LEU A 55 -5.72 7.83 3.32
CA LEU A 55 -5.48 6.43 2.95
C LEU A 55 -4.12 5.92 3.47
N ALA A 56 -3.07 6.75 3.42
CA ALA A 56 -1.76 6.41 3.96
C ALA A 56 -1.83 6.14 5.48
N TYR A 57 -2.55 6.98 6.24
CA TYR A 57 -2.80 6.72 7.66
C TYR A 57 -3.60 5.43 7.89
N GLN A 58 -4.60 5.15 7.06
CA GLN A 58 -5.35 3.91 7.14
C GLN A 58 -4.44 2.68 6.94
N GLY A 59 -3.60 2.68 5.89
CA GLY A 59 -2.64 1.59 5.64
C GLY A 59 -1.63 1.42 6.76
N GLN A 60 -1.10 2.52 7.30
CA GLN A 60 -0.19 2.48 8.44
C GLN A 60 -0.84 1.89 9.69
N ASN A 61 -2.12 2.17 9.94
CA ASN A 61 -2.86 1.56 11.04
C ASN A 61 -3.02 0.04 10.85
N ILE A 62 -3.30 -0.42 9.64
CA ILE A 62 -3.39 -1.86 9.33
C ILE A 62 -2.06 -2.57 9.60
N ILE A 63 -0.94 -1.99 9.16
CA ILE A 63 0.42 -2.51 9.42
C ILE A 63 0.68 -2.59 10.94
N LYS A 64 0.34 -1.54 11.69
CA LYS A 64 0.47 -1.53 13.16
C LYS A 64 -0.42 -2.57 13.82
N MET A 65 -1.63 -2.82 13.34
CA MET A 65 -2.46 -3.88 13.92
C MET A 65 -1.83 -5.27 13.70
N CYS A 66 -1.18 -5.49 12.55
CA CYS A 66 -0.48 -6.74 12.26
C CYS A 66 0.71 -7.00 13.18
N SER A 67 1.49 -5.97 13.52
CA SER A 67 2.66 -6.14 14.40
C SER A 67 2.31 -6.59 15.82
N HIS A 68 1.04 -6.46 16.22
CA HIS A 68 0.53 -6.87 17.53
C HIS A 68 -0.32 -8.15 17.47
N LEU A 69 -0.44 -8.79 16.31
CA LEU A 69 -1.24 -10.01 16.19
C LEU A 69 -0.55 -11.16 16.96
N PRO A 70 -1.33 -11.97 17.70
CA PRO A 70 -0.83 -13.22 18.25
C PRO A 70 -0.31 -14.13 17.13
N ARG A 71 0.70 -14.96 17.43
CA ARG A 71 1.26 -15.93 16.47
C ARG A 71 0.26 -16.94 15.89
N THR A 72 -0.94 -17.01 16.46
CA THR A 72 -2.05 -17.87 16.02
C THR A 72 -3.06 -17.15 15.12
N CYS A 73 -2.90 -15.85 14.90
CA CYS A 73 -3.81 -15.06 14.07
C CYS A 73 -3.39 -15.09 12.59
N ASN A 74 -4.39 -15.10 11.72
CA ASN A 74 -4.20 -15.04 10.27
C ASN A 74 -4.02 -13.56 9.83
N ALA A 75 -2.82 -13.23 9.36
CA ALA A 75 -2.48 -11.91 8.85
C ALA A 75 -2.99 -11.66 7.41
N GLU A 76 -3.46 -12.68 6.68
CA GLU A 76 -4.00 -12.56 5.31
C GLU A 76 -5.15 -11.56 5.21
N LYS A 77 -6.01 -11.49 6.25
CA LYS A 77 -7.11 -10.53 6.27
C LYS A 77 -6.58 -9.09 6.19
N HIS A 78 -5.55 -8.80 6.98
CA HIS A 78 -4.94 -7.48 7.01
C HIS A 78 -4.13 -7.21 5.74
N ALA A 79 -3.47 -8.22 5.18
CA ALA A 79 -2.81 -8.14 3.88
C ALA A 79 -3.81 -7.76 2.77
N ARG A 80 -4.99 -8.39 2.74
CA ARG A 80 -6.06 -8.05 1.81
C ARG A 80 -6.57 -6.62 2.03
N GLU A 81 -6.82 -6.22 3.27
CA GLU A 81 -7.26 -4.85 3.59
C GLU A 81 -6.22 -3.81 3.16
N LEU A 82 -4.93 -4.08 3.36
CA LEU A 82 -3.85 -3.20 2.96
C LEU A 82 -3.73 -3.09 1.43
N ASN A 83 -3.88 -4.19 0.70
CA ASN A 83 -3.93 -4.17 -0.77
C ASN A 83 -5.11 -3.35 -1.31
N ILE A 84 -6.28 -3.39 -0.66
CA ILE A 84 -7.41 -2.54 -1.04
C ILE A 84 -7.07 -1.06 -0.85
N VAL A 85 -6.36 -0.71 0.22
CA VAL A 85 -5.90 0.67 0.44
C VAL A 85 -4.90 1.10 -0.63
N ALA A 86 -3.90 0.26 -0.95
CA ALA A 86 -2.92 0.53 -2.01
C ALA A 86 -3.61 0.80 -3.36
N HIS A 87 -4.55 -0.07 -3.75
CA HIS A 87 -5.30 0.10 -5.01
C HIS A 87 -6.12 1.40 -5.04
N LYS A 88 -6.66 1.86 -3.91
CA LYS A 88 -7.36 3.15 -3.85
C LYS A 88 -6.41 4.32 -4.11
N ILE A 89 -5.19 4.24 -3.59
CA ILE A 89 -4.15 5.25 -3.84
C ILE A 89 -3.79 5.24 -5.33
N ASP A 90 -3.56 4.06 -5.93
CA ASP A 90 -3.25 3.94 -7.36
C ASP A 90 -4.34 4.52 -8.26
N ASN A 91 -5.61 4.32 -7.92
CA ASN A 91 -6.73 4.90 -8.67
C ASN A 91 -6.71 6.44 -8.66
N ILE A 92 -6.33 7.05 -7.52
CA ILE A 92 -6.18 8.49 -7.43
C ILE A 92 -5.02 8.94 -8.32
N VAL A 93 -3.86 8.28 -8.24
CA VAL A 93 -2.70 8.57 -9.11
C VAL A 93 -3.06 8.45 -10.59
N PHE A 94 -3.76 7.40 -10.98
CA PHE A 94 -4.20 7.19 -12.35
C PHE A 94 -5.15 8.31 -12.84
N SER A 95 -6.10 8.73 -12.00
CA SER A 95 -7.01 9.83 -12.35
C SER A 95 -6.25 11.13 -12.66
N ILE A 96 -5.19 11.42 -11.91
CA ILE A 96 -4.36 12.60 -12.12
C ILE A 96 -3.66 12.53 -13.48
N HIS A 97 -3.07 11.39 -13.83
CA HIS A 97 -2.41 11.22 -15.13
C HIS A 97 -3.40 11.42 -16.29
N SER A 98 -4.63 10.94 -16.13
CA SER A 98 -5.70 11.10 -17.13
C SER A 98 -6.13 12.57 -17.32
N GLU A 99 -6.16 13.36 -16.24
CA GLU A 99 -6.48 14.79 -16.28
C GLU A 99 -5.35 15.60 -16.95
N SER A 100 -4.08 15.32 -16.63
CA SER A 100 -2.95 16.01 -17.28
C SER A 100 -2.87 15.78 -18.79
N SER A 101 -3.27 14.59 -19.26
CA SER A 101 -3.27 14.22 -20.68
C SER A 101 -4.35 14.96 -21.48
N THR A 102 -5.45 15.33 -20.83
CA THR A 102 -6.57 16.05 -21.45
C THR A 102 -6.38 17.57 -21.47
N GLU A 103 -5.59 18.13 -20.54
CA GLU A 103 -5.21 19.54 -20.59
C GLU A 103 -4.22 19.83 -21.74
N MET A 104 -3.25 18.94 -21.98
CA MET A 104 -2.24 19.13 -23.04
C MET A 104 -2.84 19.14 -24.46
N THR A 105 -4.01 18.52 -24.66
CA THR A 105 -4.73 18.52 -25.94
C THR A 105 -5.62 19.73 -26.15
N ARG A 106 -5.95 20.51 -25.11
CA ARG A 106 -6.77 21.73 -25.22
C ARG A 106 -5.96 23.01 -25.45
N SER A 107 -4.63 22.93 -25.35
CA SER A 107 -3.71 24.06 -25.55
C SER A 107 -3.10 24.15 -26.95
N ILE A 108 -3.59 23.37 -27.91
CA ILE A 108 -3.22 23.40 -29.34
C ILE A 108 -4.39 23.96 -30.14
#